data_AF-A0A6J8EMN6-F1
#
_entry.id   AF-A0A6J8EMN6-F1
#
_cell.length_a   1.000
_cell.length_b   1.000
_cell.length_c   1.000
_cell.angle_alpha   90.00
_cell.angle_beta   90.00
_cell.angle_gamma   90.00
#
_symmetry.space_group_name_H-M   'P 1'
#
loop_
_entity.id
_entity.type
_entity.pdbx_description
1 polymer ?
#
loop_
_entity_poly.entity_id
_entity_poly.type
_entity_poly.pdbx_seq_one_letter_code
_entity_poly.pdbx_strand_id
1 'polypeptide(L)'
;MPRGYGGVAILWKKNLVKLVTTLSIGDERIQCIELSGNQKLLFIAIYLPCKSSDNHLDKLYECIDQLHEIMEVYKATHQIIIGGDFNENIFNENNSNRKRYILDFKSDHNLSTTEVGITYTHTSGNSSSAIDYILFQEKFRECILNIEKADIFSNVSDHLPILLRLKYELPCRNSEIQNQSTSNDVRWNKTDKDKYKNLIEEGIALLKDKPQNRTELDKAFVTLNHTITKATVKVAPKKKI
;
A
#
# COMPACT_ATOMS: atom_id res chain seq x y z
N MET A 1 -21.81 1.45 -1.78
CA MET A 1 -20.70 1.84 -0.89
C MET A 1 -20.26 3.25 -1.22
N PRO A 2 -20.18 4.18 -0.26
CA PRO A 2 -19.18 5.24 -0.39
C PRO A 2 -17.83 4.53 -0.48
N ARG A 3 -17.06 4.78 -1.54
CA ARG A 3 -15.67 4.31 -1.58
C ARG A 3 -14.98 4.88 -0.35
N GLY A 4 -14.21 4.06 0.37
CA GLY A 4 -13.36 4.58 1.45
C GLY A 4 -12.50 5.72 0.91
N TYR A 5 -12.07 6.64 1.79
CA TYR A 5 -11.04 7.60 1.42
C TYR A 5 -9.86 6.79 0.87
N GLY A 6 -9.61 6.90 -0.44
CA GLY A 6 -8.57 6.13 -1.12
C GLY A 6 -7.20 6.47 -0.53
N GLY A 7 -6.28 5.50 -0.53
CA GLY A 7 -4.95 5.70 0.01
C GLY A 7 -4.09 4.45 -0.14
N VAL A 8 -2.82 4.58 0.23
CA VAL A 8 -1.85 3.50 0.15
C VAL A 8 -1.34 3.12 1.55
N ALA A 9 -1.01 1.84 1.72
CA ALA A 9 -0.41 1.34 2.95
C ALA A 9 0.68 0.32 2.61
N ILE A 10 1.71 0.26 3.46
CA ILE A 10 2.76 -0.75 3.38
C ILE A 10 2.58 -1.71 4.55
N LEU A 11 2.46 -3.00 4.22
CA LEU A 11 2.40 -4.07 5.21
C LEU A 11 3.67 -4.91 5.10
N TRP A 12 4.23 -5.29 6.24
CA TRP A 12 5.40 -6.16 6.30
C TRP A 12 5.20 -7.29 7.29
N LYS A 13 5.92 -8.39 7.07
CA LYS A 13 5.91 -9.52 8.01
C LYS A 13 6.65 -9.14 9.30
N LYS A 14 6.18 -9.66 10.43
CA LYS A 14 6.74 -9.39 11.76
C LYS A 14 8.24 -9.63 11.87
N ASN A 15 8.77 -10.61 11.14
CA ASN A 15 10.21 -10.90 11.15
C ASN A 15 11.07 -9.81 10.50
N LEU A 16 10.48 -8.92 9.70
CA LEU A 16 11.17 -7.78 9.08
C LEU A 16 11.19 -6.53 9.97
N VAL A 17 10.48 -6.53 11.12
CA VAL A 17 10.31 -5.33 11.95
C VAL A 17 11.62 -4.67 12.39
N LYS A 18 12.68 -5.45 12.59
CA LYS A 18 14.00 -4.93 12.99
C LYS A 18 14.80 -4.30 11.85
N LEU A 19 14.36 -4.50 10.62
CA LEU A 19 15.00 -3.99 9.40
C LEU A 19 14.27 -2.78 8.84
N VAL A 20 12.99 -2.62 9.18
CA VAL A 20 12.09 -1.61 8.62
C VAL A 20 12.09 -0.36 9.48
N THR A 21 12.39 0.77 8.87
CA THR A 21 12.19 2.11 9.42
C THR A 21 11.08 2.80 8.62
N THR A 22 10.03 3.25 9.30
CA THR A 22 8.97 4.05 8.66
C THR A 22 9.47 5.48 8.46
N LEU A 23 9.28 6.02 7.25
CA LEU A 23 9.64 7.40 6.95
C LEU A 23 8.38 8.26 6.94
N SER A 24 8.40 9.39 7.64
CA SER A 24 7.29 10.37 7.62
C SER A 24 7.44 11.28 6.41
N ILE A 25 7.42 10.68 5.22
CA ILE A 25 7.64 11.34 3.93
C ILE A 25 6.56 10.81 2.97
N GLY A 26 6.00 11.70 2.16
CA GLY A 26 4.82 11.40 1.36
C GLY A 26 3.54 11.91 2.01
N ASP A 27 2.41 11.40 1.54
CA ASP A 27 1.05 11.77 1.91
C ASP A 27 0.12 10.52 1.87
N GLU A 28 -1.20 10.67 1.86
CA GLU A 28 -2.11 9.52 1.78
C GLU A 28 -1.96 8.68 0.50
N ARG A 29 -1.29 9.19 -0.54
CA ARG A 29 -1.05 8.55 -1.83
C ARG A 29 0.36 8.04 -2.00
N ILE A 30 1.31 8.48 -1.19
CA ILE A 30 2.72 8.08 -1.23
C ILE A 30 3.16 7.70 0.17
N GLN A 31 3.54 6.44 0.36
CA GLN A 31 4.07 5.95 1.65
C GLN A 31 5.44 5.34 1.44
N CYS A 32 6.35 5.58 2.38
CA CYS A 32 7.75 5.20 2.27
C CYS A 32 8.21 4.38 3.48
N ILE A 33 8.96 3.31 3.23
CA ILE A 33 9.76 2.62 4.25
C ILE A 33 11.20 2.45 3.80
N GLU A 34 12.12 2.54 4.74
CA GLU A 34 13.52 2.17 4.56
C GLU A 34 13.74 0.76 5.11
N LEU A 35 14.38 -0.11 4.33
CA LEU A 35 14.95 -1.37 4.79
C LEU A 35 16.46 -1.20 4.97
N SER A 36 16.93 -1.61 6.15
CA SER A 36 18.35 -1.66 6.50
C SER A 36 19.04 -2.85 5.82
N GLY A 37 20.21 -2.60 5.23
CA GLY A 37 21.04 -3.56 4.50
C GLY A 37 22.43 -2.97 4.23
N ASN A 38 23.31 -3.75 3.59
CA ASN A 38 24.61 -3.23 3.12
C ASN A 38 24.38 -2.04 2.18
N GLN A 39 23.46 -2.24 1.22
CA GLN A 39 22.82 -1.18 0.47
C GLN A 39 21.43 -0.96 1.07
N LYS A 40 21.15 0.24 1.57
CA LYS A 40 19.80 0.59 2.04
C LYS A 40 18.80 0.53 0.88
N LEU A 41 17.60 0.02 1.16
CA LEU A 41 16.51 -0.06 0.19
C LEU A 41 15.38 0.86 0.64
N LEU A 42 15.00 1.81 -0.20
CA LEU A 42 13.81 2.62 -0.04
C LEU A 42 12.67 2.01 -0.86
N PHE A 43 11.60 1.60 -0.19
CA PHE A 43 10.39 1.12 -0.83
C PHE A 43 9.31 2.20 -0.76
N ILE A 44 8.81 2.61 -1.92
CA ILE A 44 7.80 3.65 -2.07
C ILE A 44 6.54 2.99 -2.63
N ALA A 45 5.46 3.00 -1.85
CA ALA A 45 4.16 2.55 -2.30
C ALA A 45 3.32 3.75 -2.75
N ILE A 46 2.69 3.66 -3.92
CA ILE A 46 1.89 4.75 -4.47
C ILE A 46 0.44 4.37 -4.83
N TYR A 47 -0.43 5.36 -4.79
CA TYR A 47 -1.79 5.33 -5.34
C TYR A 47 -2.11 6.65 -6.07
N LEU A 48 -1.76 6.73 -7.35
CA LEU A 48 -1.92 7.97 -8.13
C LEU A 48 -3.39 8.27 -8.41
N PRO A 49 -3.78 9.56 -8.56
CA PRO A 49 -5.17 9.95 -8.78
C PRO A 49 -5.80 9.30 -10.02
N CYS A 50 -7.03 8.78 -9.89
CA CYS A 50 -7.76 8.19 -11.01
C CYS A 50 -8.23 9.26 -12.01
N LYS A 51 -8.31 8.91 -13.30
CA LYS A 51 -8.77 9.81 -14.38
C LYS A 51 -10.19 10.36 -14.18
N SER A 52 -11.01 9.68 -13.38
CA SER A 52 -12.39 10.09 -13.07
C SER A 52 -12.50 10.98 -11.83
N SER A 53 -11.40 11.31 -11.16
CA SER A 53 -11.40 12.17 -9.98
C SER A 53 -11.29 13.65 -10.33
N ASP A 54 -11.88 14.51 -9.49
CA ASP A 54 -11.77 15.97 -9.66
C ASP A 54 -10.32 16.43 -9.51
N ASN A 55 -9.89 17.32 -10.40
CA ASN A 55 -8.52 17.86 -10.50
C ASN A 55 -7.44 16.75 -10.56
N HIS A 56 -7.74 15.65 -11.24
CA HIS A 56 -6.83 14.49 -11.31
C HIS A 56 -5.47 14.79 -11.94
N LEU A 57 -5.35 15.83 -12.76
CA LEU A 57 -4.07 16.24 -13.36
C LEU A 57 -3.22 16.99 -12.35
N ASP A 58 -3.79 18.00 -11.68
CA ASP A 58 -3.06 18.78 -10.69
C ASP A 58 -2.56 17.88 -9.55
N LYS A 59 -3.43 17.01 -9.03
CA LYS A 59 -3.04 16.01 -8.02
C LYS A 59 -2.00 15.01 -8.52
N LEU A 60 -2.02 14.68 -9.83
CA LEU A 60 -0.99 13.81 -10.39
C LEU A 60 0.35 14.54 -10.40
N TYR A 61 0.37 15.81 -10.80
CA TYR A 61 1.57 16.62 -10.84
C TYR A 61 2.16 16.77 -9.45
N GLU A 62 1.34 17.09 -8.45
CA GLU A 62 1.74 17.15 -7.04
C GLU A 62 2.39 15.83 -6.56
N CYS A 63 1.77 14.67 -6.85
CA CYS A 63 2.34 13.38 -6.49
C CYS A 63 3.70 13.13 -7.17
N ILE A 64 3.82 13.44 -8.47
CA ILE A 64 5.05 13.19 -9.23
C ILE A 64 6.17 14.16 -8.81
N ASP A 65 5.86 15.43 -8.54
CA ASP A 65 6.81 16.40 -7.99
C ASP A 65 7.33 15.94 -6.62
N GLN A 66 6.44 15.45 -5.75
CA GLN A 66 6.85 14.86 -4.48
C GLN A 66 7.74 13.62 -4.67
N LEU A 67 7.47 12.78 -5.68
CA LEU A 67 8.37 11.68 -6.03
C LEU A 67 9.73 12.19 -6.53
N HIS A 68 9.80 13.27 -7.32
CA HIS A 68 11.06 13.89 -7.70
C HIS A 68 11.86 14.31 -6.46
N GLU A 69 11.24 14.98 -5.50
CA GLU A 69 11.89 15.39 -4.25
C GLU A 69 12.46 14.19 -3.48
N ILE A 70 11.65 13.13 -3.31
CA ILE A 70 12.08 11.90 -2.63
C ILE A 70 13.26 11.27 -3.38
N MET A 71 13.19 11.19 -4.70
CA MET A 71 14.27 10.64 -5.51
C MET A 71 15.57 11.44 -5.34
N GLU A 72 15.52 12.77 -5.38
CA GLU A 72 16.71 13.61 -5.19
C GLU A 72 17.38 13.41 -3.83
N VAL A 73 16.59 13.28 -2.76
CA VAL A 73 17.09 13.08 -1.40
C VAL A 73 17.76 11.71 -1.25
N TYR A 74 17.19 10.65 -1.83
CA TYR A 74 17.55 9.27 -1.50
C TYR A 74 18.37 8.55 -2.58
N LYS A 75 18.38 9.00 -3.84
CA LYS A 75 18.99 8.26 -4.98
C LYS A 75 20.48 7.95 -4.83
N ALA A 76 21.19 8.76 -4.03
CA ALA A 76 22.63 8.61 -3.78
C ALA A 76 22.93 7.56 -2.71
N THR A 77 22.02 7.35 -1.76
CA THR A 77 22.25 6.51 -0.57
C THR A 77 21.42 5.24 -0.58
N HIS A 78 20.37 5.17 -1.41
CA HIS A 78 19.42 4.07 -1.44
C HIS A 78 19.32 3.44 -2.82
N GLN A 79 19.06 2.14 -2.82
CA GLN A 79 18.33 1.49 -3.89
C GLN A 79 16.85 1.86 -3.73
N ILE A 80 16.22 2.36 -4.78
CA ILE A 80 14.84 2.81 -4.74
C ILE A 80 13.96 1.90 -5.61
N ILE A 81 12.86 1.46 -5.02
CA ILE A 81 11.80 0.70 -5.68
C ILE A 81 10.48 1.41 -5.40
N ILE A 82 9.74 1.70 -6.47
CA ILE A 82 8.43 2.36 -6.43
C ILE A 82 7.41 1.37 -6.98
N GLY A 83 6.30 1.14 -6.28
CA GLY A 83 5.28 0.22 -6.77
C GLY A 83 3.89 0.60 -6.31
N GLY A 84 2.89 0.32 -7.14
CA GLY A 84 1.49 0.60 -6.82
C GLY A 84 0.64 0.82 -8.04
N ASP A 85 -0.50 1.47 -7.83
CA ASP A 85 -1.46 1.80 -8.88
C ASP A 85 -1.17 3.22 -9.41
N PHE A 86 -0.73 3.29 -10.66
CA PHE A 86 -0.43 4.55 -11.34
C PHE A 86 -1.65 5.16 -12.02
N ASN A 87 -2.78 4.44 -12.08
CA ASN A 87 -3.99 4.84 -12.78
C ASN A 87 -3.75 5.27 -14.25
N GLU A 88 -2.69 4.76 -14.87
CA GLU A 88 -2.31 5.03 -16.25
C GLU A 88 -1.53 3.85 -16.83
N ASN A 89 -1.89 3.45 -18.05
CA ASN A 89 -1.20 2.37 -18.75
C ASN A 89 -0.10 2.98 -19.62
N ILE A 90 1.15 2.75 -19.23
CA ILE A 90 2.33 3.26 -19.94
C ILE A 90 2.81 2.33 -21.07
N PHE A 91 2.28 1.12 -21.16
CA PHE A 91 2.69 0.07 -22.11
C PHE A 91 1.91 0.11 -23.43
N ASN A 92 0.74 0.74 -23.45
CA ASN A 92 -0.04 0.90 -24.67
C ASN A 92 0.59 1.94 -25.61
N GLU A 93 0.09 2.03 -26.85
CA GLU A 93 0.53 3.06 -27.82
C GLU A 93 -0.15 4.42 -27.61
N ASN A 94 -1.27 4.45 -26.87
CA ASN A 94 -2.04 5.67 -26.65
C ASN A 94 -1.22 6.70 -25.87
N ASN A 95 -1.17 7.93 -26.36
CA ASN A 95 -0.50 9.02 -25.68
C ASN A 95 -1.51 9.88 -24.90
N SER A 96 -1.22 10.09 -23.62
CA SER A 96 -1.95 11.00 -22.74
C SER A 96 -0.95 11.92 -22.04
N ASN A 97 -1.37 13.11 -21.63
CA ASN A 97 -0.52 14.01 -20.84
C ASN A 97 -0.02 13.35 -19.54
N ARG A 98 -0.88 12.52 -18.91
CA ARG A 98 -0.51 11.74 -17.72
C ARG A 98 0.59 10.73 -18.01
N LYS A 99 0.44 9.96 -19.08
CA LYS A 99 1.43 8.98 -19.52
C LYS A 99 2.77 9.67 -19.79
N ARG A 100 2.75 10.79 -20.52
CA ARG A 100 3.95 11.58 -20.78
C ARG A 100 4.66 11.97 -19.48
N TYR A 101 3.92 12.53 -18.53
CA TYR A 101 4.51 12.98 -17.26
C TYR A 101 5.11 11.83 -16.44
N ILE A 102 4.47 10.66 -16.41
CA ILE A 102 5.02 9.46 -15.77
C ILE A 102 6.27 8.95 -16.50
N LEU A 103 6.27 8.99 -17.83
CA LEU A 103 7.42 8.59 -18.64
C LEU A 103 8.59 9.57 -18.52
N ASP A 104 8.32 10.86 -18.38
CA ASP A 104 9.32 11.90 -18.12
C ASP A 104 9.97 11.66 -16.76
N PHE A 105 9.19 11.49 -15.68
CA PHE A 105 9.70 11.09 -14.36
C PHE A 105 10.55 9.81 -14.42
N LYS A 106 10.07 8.80 -15.15
CA LYS A 106 10.81 7.54 -15.35
C LYS A 106 12.15 7.79 -16.05
N SER A 107 12.18 8.66 -17.07
CA SER A 107 13.37 9.00 -17.83
C SER A 107 14.37 9.79 -16.98
N ASP A 108 13.91 10.83 -16.29
CA ASP A 108 14.73 11.74 -15.49
C ASP A 108 15.50 11.01 -14.37
N HIS A 109 14.89 9.97 -13.81
CA HIS A 109 15.49 9.17 -12.74
C HIS A 109 16.10 7.84 -13.21
N ASN A 110 16.21 7.62 -14.52
CA ASN A 110 16.69 6.39 -15.13
C ASN A 110 16.05 5.14 -14.51
N LEU A 111 14.72 5.16 -14.43
CA LEU A 111 13.91 4.09 -13.88
C LEU A 111 13.49 3.11 -14.98
N SER A 112 13.35 1.85 -14.58
CA SER A 112 12.93 0.74 -15.40
C SER A 112 11.74 0.01 -14.80
N THR A 113 11.04 -0.71 -15.66
CA THR A 113 9.84 -1.48 -15.33
C THR A 113 9.75 -2.68 -16.26
N THR A 114 8.88 -3.63 -15.91
CA THR A 114 8.59 -4.83 -16.71
C THR A 114 7.09 -4.92 -16.90
N GLU A 115 6.65 -5.11 -18.15
CA GLU A 115 5.24 -5.35 -18.44
C GLU A 115 4.83 -6.74 -17.94
N VAL A 116 3.77 -6.79 -17.11
CA VAL A 116 3.21 -8.04 -16.56
C VAL A 116 1.79 -8.33 -17.09
N GLY A 117 1.37 -7.59 -18.11
CA GLY A 117 0.04 -7.65 -18.72
C GLY A 117 -1.04 -6.96 -17.88
N ILE A 118 -2.30 -7.33 -18.13
CA ILE A 118 -3.48 -6.73 -17.47
C ILE A 118 -3.46 -6.98 -15.97
N THR A 119 -3.52 -5.91 -15.18
CA THR A 119 -3.54 -5.94 -13.71
C THR A 119 -4.88 -5.51 -13.13
N TYR A 120 -5.71 -4.79 -13.91
CA TYR A 120 -7.02 -4.32 -13.50
C TYR A 120 -8.09 -4.80 -14.47
N THR A 121 -9.22 -5.29 -13.97
CA THR A 121 -10.41 -5.59 -14.76
C THR A 121 -11.64 -5.03 -14.06
N HIS A 122 -12.30 -4.06 -14.68
CA HIS A 122 -13.51 -3.46 -14.13
C HIS A 122 -14.58 -4.54 -13.88
N THR A 123 -15.37 -4.39 -12.81
CA THR A 123 -16.41 -5.34 -12.39
C THR A 123 -17.44 -5.72 -13.46
N SER A 124 -17.63 -4.89 -14.49
CA SER A 124 -18.49 -5.19 -15.64
C SER A 124 -17.87 -6.14 -16.66
N GLY A 125 -16.57 -6.44 -16.57
CA GLY A 125 -15.81 -7.24 -17.53
C GLY A 125 -15.46 -6.51 -18.83
N ASN A 126 -16.01 -5.32 -19.09
CA ASN A 126 -15.88 -4.63 -20.37
C ASN A 126 -14.64 -3.72 -20.50
N SER A 127 -13.86 -3.58 -19.43
CA SER A 127 -12.67 -2.73 -19.42
C SER A 127 -11.59 -3.37 -18.58
N SER A 128 -10.37 -3.37 -19.11
CA SER A 128 -9.20 -3.94 -18.46
C SER A 128 -7.95 -3.16 -18.82
N SER A 129 -7.01 -3.03 -17.89
CA SER A 129 -5.80 -2.24 -18.11
C SER A 129 -4.61 -2.71 -17.27
N ALA A 130 -3.40 -2.44 -17.75
CA ALA A 130 -2.15 -2.61 -17.01
C ALA A 130 -1.77 -1.27 -16.36
N ILE A 131 -2.30 -1.01 -15.16
CA ILE A 131 -2.13 0.27 -14.44
C ILE A 131 -1.33 0.13 -13.15
N ASP A 132 -1.11 -1.11 -12.71
CA ASP A 132 -0.25 -1.43 -11.60
C ASP A 132 1.10 -1.87 -12.16
N TYR A 133 2.19 -1.31 -11.63
CA TYR A 133 3.54 -1.74 -12.02
C TYR A 133 4.57 -1.31 -10.97
N ILE A 134 5.80 -1.77 -11.18
CA ILE A 134 6.94 -1.52 -10.31
C ILE A 134 8.01 -0.80 -11.12
N LEU A 135 8.43 0.37 -10.63
CA LEU A 135 9.59 1.09 -11.11
C LEU A 135 10.79 0.81 -10.20
N PHE A 136 11.97 0.62 -10.79
CA PHE A 136 13.23 0.46 -10.07
C PHE A 136 14.35 1.17 -10.82
N GLN A 137 15.38 1.62 -10.11
CA GLN A 137 16.51 2.28 -10.78
C GLN A 137 17.29 1.27 -11.64
N GLU A 138 17.57 1.62 -12.90
CA GLU A 138 18.18 0.72 -13.88
C GLU A 138 19.54 0.17 -13.40
N LYS A 139 20.31 0.98 -12.67
CA LYS A 139 21.60 0.58 -12.08
C LYS A 139 21.51 -0.63 -11.12
N PHE A 140 20.31 -0.98 -10.64
CA PHE A 140 20.05 -2.12 -9.77
C PHE A 140 19.29 -3.26 -10.45
N ARG A 141 19.24 -3.29 -11.79
CA ARG A 141 18.55 -4.35 -12.56
C ARG A 141 18.98 -5.76 -12.15
N GLU A 142 20.28 -5.99 -11.94
CA GLU A 142 20.83 -7.30 -11.55
C GLU A 142 20.35 -7.81 -10.18
N CYS A 143 19.82 -6.92 -9.34
CA CYS A 143 19.19 -7.29 -8.08
C CYS A 143 17.75 -7.76 -8.28
N ILE A 144 17.09 -7.39 -9.38
CA ILE A 144 15.71 -7.77 -9.68
C ILE A 144 15.71 -9.18 -10.27
N LEU A 145 15.17 -10.14 -9.52
CA LEU A 145 15.11 -11.55 -9.94
C LEU A 145 13.92 -11.82 -10.85
N ASN A 146 12.76 -11.27 -10.47
CA ASN A 146 11.51 -11.47 -11.20
C ASN A 146 10.50 -10.39 -10.83
N ILE A 147 9.69 -9.99 -11.79
CA ILE A 147 8.47 -9.19 -11.60
C ILE A 147 7.37 -9.91 -12.38
N GLU A 148 6.38 -10.42 -11.67
CA GLU A 148 5.31 -11.22 -12.27
C GLU A 148 3.96 -10.87 -11.68
N LYS A 149 2.91 -11.05 -12.47
CA LYS A 149 1.54 -10.98 -11.97
C LYS A 149 1.21 -12.25 -11.20
N ALA A 150 0.67 -12.12 -10.00
CA ALA A 150 0.23 -13.24 -9.18
C ALA A 150 -1.28 -13.43 -9.32
N ASP A 151 -1.69 -14.56 -9.91
CA ASP A 151 -3.08 -14.99 -9.90
C ASP A 151 -3.36 -15.78 -8.63
N ILE A 152 -4.06 -15.16 -7.69
CA ILE A 152 -4.34 -15.72 -6.37
C ILE A 152 -5.83 -16.02 -6.30
N PHE A 153 -6.20 -17.29 -6.14
CA PHE A 153 -7.60 -17.73 -6.11
C PHE A 153 -8.46 -17.01 -5.04
N SER A 154 -7.85 -16.62 -3.92
CA SER A 154 -8.53 -15.89 -2.83
C SER A 154 -8.58 -14.38 -3.03
N ASN A 155 -8.04 -13.85 -4.13
CA ASN A 155 -8.09 -12.43 -4.43
C ASN A 155 -9.49 -12.07 -4.94
N VAL A 156 -10.20 -11.26 -4.16
CA VAL A 156 -11.55 -10.78 -4.48
C VAL A 156 -11.56 -9.36 -5.05
N SER A 157 -10.37 -8.79 -5.27
CA SER A 157 -10.20 -7.45 -5.86
C SER A 157 -10.38 -7.49 -7.38
N ASP A 158 -10.76 -6.35 -7.96
CA ASP A 158 -10.70 -6.11 -9.40
C ASP A 158 -9.28 -5.85 -9.91
N HIS A 159 -8.32 -5.69 -8.99
CA HIS A 159 -6.87 -5.68 -9.28
C HIS A 159 -6.22 -7.03 -8.99
N LEU A 160 -5.24 -7.40 -9.80
CA LEU A 160 -4.36 -8.56 -9.63
C LEU A 160 -3.03 -8.12 -8.99
N PRO A 161 -2.56 -8.81 -7.94
CA PRO A 161 -1.29 -8.48 -7.30
C PRO A 161 -0.09 -8.64 -8.23
N ILE A 162 0.93 -7.81 -8.01
CA ILE A 162 2.24 -7.94 -8.64
C ILE A 162 3.24 -8.42 -7.60
N LEU A 163 3.97 -9.48 -7.93
CA LEU A 163 5.02 -10.05 -7.11
C LEU A 163 6.39 -9.62 -7.64
N LEU A 164 7.13 -8.93 -6.80
CA LEU A 164 8.55 -8.64 -7.01
C LEU A 164 9.41 -9.59 -6.18
N ARG A 165 10.39 -10.21 -6.81
CA ARG A 165 11.48 -10.95 -6.16
C ARG A 165 12.78 -10.22 -6.43
N LEU A 166 13.56 -9.97 -5.38
CA LEU A 166 14.87 -9.32 -5.50
C LEU A 166 15.92 -9.96 -4.59
N LYS A 167 17.18 -9.84 -4.99
CA LYS A 167 18.35 -10.13 -4.16
C LYS A 167 18.58 -8.96 -3.22
N TYR A 168 18.61 -9.22 -1.92
CA TYR A 168 18.85 -8.19 -0.91
C TYR A 168 19.81 -8.69 0.15
N GLU A 169 20.91 -7.95 0.36
CA GLU A 169 21.91 -8.28 1.36
C GLU A 169 21.56 -7.64 2.70
N LEU A 170 21.24 -8.50 3.66
CA LEU A 170 21.01 -8.09 5.04
C LEU A 170 22.30 -7.55 5.66
N PRO A 171 22.20 -6.61 6.61
CA PRO A 171 23.38 -6.09 7.27
C PRO A 171 24.05 -7.23 8.06
N CYS A 172 25.38 -7.34 7.96
CA CYS A 172 26.15 -8.25 8.79
C CYS A 172 25.87 -7.95 10.27
N ARG A 173 25.18 -8.87 10.95
CA ARG A 173 24.95 -8.76 12.38
C ARG A 173 26.28 -8.96 13.11
N ASN A 174 26.88 -7.88 13.58
CA ASN A 174 27.66 -7.99 14.80
C ASN A 174 26.65 -8.39 15.90
N SER A 175 26.81 -9.60 16.39
CA SER A 175 26.00 -10.20 17.44
C SER A 175 26.16 -9.39 18.72
N GLU A 176 25.40 -8.31 18.89
CA GLU A 176 25.13 -7.62 20.16
C GLU A 176 24.39 -6.30 19.91
N ILE A 177 23.06 -6.34 19.73
CA ILE A 177 22.22 -5.19 20.14
C ILE A 177 21.03 -5.78 20.89
N GLN A 178 21.05 -5.52 22.20
CA GLN A 178 20.05 -5.93 23.17
C GLN A 178 18.65 -5.43 22.78
N ASN A 179 17.67 -6.26 23.09
CA ASN A 179 16.26 -5.98 22.89
C ASN A 179 15.83 -4.72 23.65
N GLN A 180 15.77 -3.58 22.97
CA GLN A 180 14.90 -2.48 23.34
C GLN A 180 13.95 -2.18 22.20
N SER A 181 13.02 -3.11 21.96
CA SER A 181 11.80 -2.77 21.25
C SER A 181 10.85 -2.12 22.26
N THR A 182 10.74 -0.80 22.25
CA THR A 182 9.52 -0.14 22.75
C THR A 182 8.41 -0.44 21.75
N SER A 183 7.81 -1.64 21.82
CA SER A 183 6.68 -1.94 20.97
C SER A 183 5.49 -1.10 21.43
N ASN A 184 4.96 -0.29 20.52
CA ASN A 184 3.64 0.33 20.64
C ASN A 184 2.53 -0.72 20.40
N ASP A 185 2.73 -1.95 20.88
CA ASP A 185 1.71 -2.98 20.77
C ASP A 185 0.56 -2.65 21.73
N VAL A 186 -0.63 -2.49 21.16
CA VAL A 186 -1.86 -2.67 21.93
C VAL A 186 -1.77 -4.06 22.54
N ARG A 187 -1.65 -4.12 23.87
CA ARG A 187 -1.51 -5.38 24.61
C ARG A 187 -2.84 -6.12 24.61
N TRP A 188 -3.20 -6.75 23.50
CA TRP A 188 -4.44 -7.51 23.33
C TRP A 188 -4.61 -8.63 24.36
N ASN A 189 -3.50 -9.13 24.91
CA ASN A 189 -3.50 -10.08 26.02
C ASN A 189 -3.98 -9.48 27.35
N LYS A 190 -4.02 -8.15 27.48
CA LYS A 190 -4.57 -7.40 28.61
C LYS A 190 -5.96 -6.84 28.35
N THR A 191 -6.52 -7.07 27.17
CA THR A 191 -7.87 -6.65 26.81
C THR A 191 -8.89 -7.57 27.49
N ASP A 192 -9.95 -6.98 28.02
CA ASP A 192 -11.11 -7.71 28.54
C ASP A 192 -11.90 -8.33 27.36
N LYS A 193 -11.60 -9.61 27.10
CA LYS A 193 -12.13 -10.36 25.95
C LYS A 193 -13.64 -10.58 26.06
N ASP A 194 -14.13 -10.82 27.27
CA ASP A 194 -15.55 -11.08 27.51
C ASP A 194 -16.36 -9.81 27.29
N LYS A 195 -15.86 -8.67 27.78
CA LYS A 195 -16.45 -7.36 27.50
C LYS A 195 -16.43 -7.00 26.02
N TYR A 196 -15.34 -7.32 25.31
CA TYR A 196 -15.28 -7.10 23.86
C TYR A 196 -16.35 -7.93 23.14
N LYS A 197 -16.42 -9.23 23.46
CA LYS A 197 -17.41 -10.15 22.87
C LYS A 197 -18.83 -9.67 23.11
N ASN A 198 -19.16 -9.28 24.34
CA ASN A 198 -20.49 -8.76 24.68
C ASN A 198 -20.84 -7.50 23.87
N LEU A 199 -19.91 -6.55 23.74
CA LEU A 199 -20.13 -5.32 22.95
C LEU A 199 -20.33 -5.61 21.45
N ILE A 200 -19.66 -6.63 20.92
CA ILE A 200 -19.86 -7.08 19.54
C ILE A 200 -21.22 -7.76 19.38
N GLU A 201 -21.59 -8.67 20.28
CA GLU A 201 -22.87 -9.37 20.25
C GLU A 201 -24.06 -8.41 20.39
N GLU A 202 -23.97 -7.41 21.28
CA GLU A 202 -24.96 -6.33 21.39
C GLU A 202 -25.10 -5.55 20.08
N GLY A 203 -23.99 -5.17 19.44
CA GLY A 203 -24.04 -4.41 18.20
C GLY A 203 -24.49 -5.24 16.99
N ILE A 204 -24.20 -6.54 16.97
CA ILE A 204 -24.73 -7.47 15.97
C ILE A 204 -26.24 -7.69 16.17
N ALA A 205 -26.72 -7.80 17.41
CA ALA A 205 -28.15 -7.95 17.70
C ALA A 205 -29.00 -6.75 17.25
N LEU A 206 -28.38 -5.57 17.08
CA LEU A 206 -29.02 -4.38 16.50
C LEU A 206 -29.19 -4.48 14.97
N LEU A 207 -28.48 -5.39 14.31
CA LEU A 207 -28.68 -5.74 12.90
C LEU A 207 -29.85 -6.73 12.82
N LYS A 208 -31.07 -6.22 13.00
CA LYS A 208 -32.28 -7.02 13.23
C LYS A 208 -32.71 -7.89 12.05
N ASP A 209 -32.26 -7.59 10.83
CA ASP A 209 -32.72 -8.27 9.62
C ASP A 209 -31.57 -8.67 8.69
N LYS A 210 -31.73 -9.80 8.01
CA LYS A 210 -30.86 -10.15 6.88
C LYS A 210 -31.09 -9.11 5.78
N PRO A 211 -30.02 -8.46 5.28
CA PRO A 211 -30.17 -7.46 4.23
C PRO A 211 -30.77 -8.11 2.98
N GLN A 212 -31.85 -7.54 2.46
CA GLN A 212 -32.56 -8.05 1.28
C GLN A 212 -32.09 -7.39 -0.02
N ASN A 213 -31.35 -6.29 0.09
CA ASN A 213 -30.79 -5.58 -1.06
C ASN A 213 -29.39 -5.03 -0.76
N ARG A 214 -28.72 -4.56 -1.82
CA ARG A 214 -27.34 -4.04 -1.76
C ARG A 214 -27.19 -2.83 -0.84
N THR A 215 -28.20 -1.95 -0.79
CA THR A 215 -28.18 -0.76 0.06
C THR A 215 -28.26 -1.12 1.55
N GLU A 216 -29.07 -2.12 1.90
CA GLU A 216 -29.16 -2.65 3.26
C GLU A 216 -27.88 -3.38 3.68
N LEU A 217 -27.25 -4.11 2.76
CA LEU A 217 -25.96 -4.78 3.00
C LEU A 217 -24.86 -3.77 3.33
N ASP A 218 -24.77 -2.67 2.56
CA ASP A 218 -23.81 -1.60 2.81
C ASP A 218 -24.04 -0.95 4.19
N LYS A 219 -25.30 -0.70 4.58
CA LYS A 219 -25.66 -0.17 5.90
C LYS A 219 -25.29 -1.13 7.03
N ALA A 220 -25.52 -2.43 6.85
CA ALA A 220 -25.13 -3.45 7.82
C ALA A 220 -23.60 -3.50 8.00
N PHE A 221 -22.85 -3.42 6.90
CA PHE A 221 -21.39 -3.39 6.93
C PHE A 221 -20.81 -2.17 7.65
N VAL A 222 -21.32 -0.97 7.36
CA VAL A 222 -20.90 0.26 8.05
C VAL A 222 -21.19 0.17 9.55
N THR A 223 -22.38 -0.31 9.91
CA THR A 223 -22.77 -0.51 11.31
C THR A 223 -21.87 -1.51 12.03
N LEU A 224 -21.49 -2.60 11.35
CA LEU A 224 -20.58 -3.61 11.90
C LEU A 224 -19.17 -3.03 12.15
N ASN A 225 -18.61 -2.30 11.18
CA ASN A 225 -17.30 -1.66 11.34
C ASN A 225 -17.31 -0.61 12.46
N HIS A 226 -18.38 0.18 12.56
CA HIS A 226 -18.54 1.14 13.66
C HIS A 226 -18.62 0.43 15.01
N THR A 227 -19.36 -0.68 15.09
CA THR A 227 -19.47 -1.52 16.29
C THR A 227 -18.11 -2.08 16.71
N ILE A 228 -17.37 -2.66 15.78
CA ILE A 228 -16.02 -3.20 16.02
C ILE A 228 -15.07 -2.11 16.54
N THR A 229 -15.08 -0.95 15.89
CA THR A 229 -14.22 0.18 16.27
C THR A 229 -14.57 0.69 17.67
N LYS A 230 -15.87 0.89 17.95
CA LYS A 230 -16.36 1.36 19.25
C LYS A 230 -16.07 0.35 20.37
N ALA A 231 -16.25 -0.95 20.10
CA ALA A 231 -15.92 -2.00 21.04
C ALA A 231 -14.41 -2.00 21.34
N THR A 232 -13.59 -1.93 20.31
CA THR A 232 -12.12 -1.87 20.41
C THR A 232 -11.66 -0.70 21.27
N VAL A 233 -12.15 0.51 21.03
CA VAL A 233 -11.77 1.71 21.81
C VAL A 233 -12.13 1.56 23.29
N LYS A 234 -13.25 0.87 23.62
CA LYS A 234 -13.70 0.67 25.00
C LYS A 234 -12.88 -0.36 25.77
N VAL A 235 -12.29 -1.34 25.08
CA VAL A 235 -11.58 -2.47 25.73
C VAL A 235 -10.07 -2.37 25.58
N ALA A 236 -9.57 -1.60 24.60
CA ALA A 236 -8.16 -1.40 24.38
C ALA A 236 -7.52 -0.81 25.65
N PRO A 237 -6.40 -1.37 26.14
CA PRO A 237 -5.69 -0.83 27.30
C PRO A 237 -5.32 0.63 27.06
N LYS A 238 -5.87 1.55 27.84
CA LYS A 238 -5.48 2.96 27.80
C LYS A 238 -4.04 3.09 28.27
N LYS A 239 -3.24 3.89 27.56
CA LYS A 239 -1.89 4.23 28.00
C LYS A 239 -2.00 4.94 29.35
N LYS A 240 -1.26 4.47 30.37
CA LYS A 240 -0.98 5.33 31.52
C LYS A 240 -0.07 6.44 30.99
N ILE A 241 -0.59 7.66 30.98
CA ILE A 241 0.20 8.87 30.74
C ILE A 241 1.16 9.03 31.92
#